data_AF-A0AB34IT78-F1
#
_entry.id   AF-A0AB34IT78-F1
#
_cell.length_a   1.000
_cell.length_b   1.000
_cell.length_c   1.000
_cell.angle_alpha   90.00
_cell.angle_beta   90.00
_cell.angle_gamma   90.00
#
_symmetry.space_group_name_H-M   'P 1'
#
loop_
_entity.id
_entity.type
_entity.pdbx_description
1 polymer ?
#
loop_
_entity_poly.entity_id
_entity_poly.type
_entity_poly.pdbx_seq_one_letter_code
_entity_poly.pdbx_strand_id
1 'polypeptide(L)'
;MAGSPPERLSLPPLKPGEKVRQEGEREVHLVSSPLPSFGKGFNLFGAADIRGRGTDVEPSPHCDPFVLCSAAVLPPGVSPPFCAHPHCGASVVSILLQGGAMLPWDNVKGKEPTTLVPGGIYHVDSGAGCVHNERFEPISLRPRTEPGFGDEPDTVQVDNATPSIMMQLWWNAIDMNSPVGTPLRPVSTQVVQPSEVPRVVLEGGLKLRVLSGSYKGTADMLAPSSAHPTLLLHGRLDPNADGSLTELPADFNGFLWVVEGSLVAGNPSDKVEEVSAGERGLLHLPPGGSVLRLRNASSAKRATFVIGMGLPHRKPYYKYVGYGGGLIHRSLPEVEAAMSEYEADPKNFGRSAAGAKEGTIDTSEYVLLSGFQSDGGDMMERPKDVVARFAYA
;
A
#
# COMPACT_ATOMS: atom_id res chain seq x y z
N MET A 1 -19.38 9.57 -14.68
CA MET A 1 -19.30 8.17 -15.17
C MET A 1 -19.86 7.27 -14.08
N ALA A 2 -20.47 6.13 -14.40
CA ALA A 2 -20.96 5.21 -13.36
C ALA A 2 -19.76 4.61 -12.60
N GLY A 3 -19.87 4.46 -11.27
CA GLY A 3 -18.80 3.86 -10.45
C GLY A 3 -18.47 2.41 -10.83
N SER A 4 -17.32 1.90 -10.38
CA SER A 4 -16.99 0.48 -10.58
C SER A 4 -18.02 -0.39 -9.86
N PRO A 5 -18.55 -1.45 -10.51
CA PRO A 5 -19.46 -2.38 -9.85
C PRO A 5 -18.75 -3.02 -8.64
N PRO A 6 -19.33 -3.01 -7.43
CA PRO A 6 -18.70 -3.55 -6.22
C PRO A 6 -18.20 -5.00 -6.36
N GLU A 7 -18.84 -5.79 -7.22
CA GLU A 7 -18.45 -7.16 -7.57
C GLU A 7 -17.15 -7.27 -8.38
N ARG A 8 -16.61 -6.16 -8.92
CA ARG A 8 -15.30 -6.10 -9.58
C ARG A 8 -14.17 -5.71 -8.63
N LEU A 9 -14.49 -5.34 -7.40
CA LEU A 9 -13.52 -4.82 -6.43
C LEU A 9 -12.86 -5.93 -5.59
N SER A 10 -13.51 -7.09 -5.54
CA SER A 10 -13.09 -8.25 -4.75
C SER A 10 -13.21 -9.52 -5.56
N LEU A 11 -12.51 -10.59 -5.17
CA LEU A 11 -12.72 -11.89 -5.80
C LEU A 11 -14.15 -12.38 -5.57
N PRO A 12 -14.74 -13.20 -6.46
CA PRO A 12 -16.04 -13.78 -6.18
C PRO A 12 -15.96 -14.80 -5.03
N PRO A 13 -17.09 -15.08 -4.35
CA PRO A 13 -17.20 -16.24 -3.48
C PRO A 13 -16.79 -17.52 -4.22
N LEU A 14 -16.15 -18.45 -3.50
CA LEU A 14 -15.89 -19.78 -4.03
C LEU A 14 -17.21 -20.49 -4.34
N LYS A 15 -17.26 -21.23 -5.44
CA LYS A 15 -18.42 -22.06 -5.77
C LYS A 15 -18.60 -23.17 -4.73
N PRO A 16 -19.82 -23.69 -4.51
CA PRO A 16 -20.04 -24.83 -3.63
C PRO A 16 -19.11 -26.00 -3.98
N GLY A 17 -18.29 -26.43 -3.02
CA GLY A 17 -17.33 -27.53 -3.19
C GLY A 17 -15.99 -27.16 -3.84
N GLU A 18 -15.82 -25.92 -4.31
CA GLU A 18 -14.54 -25.40 -4.79
C GLU A 18 -13.56 -25.26 -3.62
N LYS A 19 -12.33 -25.72 -3.82
CA LYS A 19 -11.25 -25.63 -2.83
C LYS A 19 -10.02 -25.02 -3.49
N VAL A 20 -9.36 -24.11 -2.78
CA VAL A 20 -8.06 -23.60 -3.19
C VAL A 20 -7.02 -24.71 -3.02
N ARG A 21 -6.20 -24.94 -4.05
CA ARG A 21 -5.12 -25.92 -4.00
C ARG A 21 -4.07 -25.49 -2.97
N GLN A 22 -3.83 -26.33 -1.96
CA GLN A 22 -2.98 -25.97 -0.83
C GLN A 22 -1.47 -26.13 -1.08
N GLU A 23 -1.07 -27.06 -1.95
CA GLU A 23 0.33 -27.43 -2.15
C GLU A 23 0.78 -27.27 -3.60
N GLY A 24 2.10 -27.22 -3.79
CA GLY A 24 2.76 -27.16 -5.09
C GLY A 24 3.02 -25.74 -5.58
N GLU A 25 3.43 -25.64 -6.84
CA GLU A 25 3.83 -24.38 -7.49
C GLU A 25 2.64 -23.41 -7.58
N ARG A 26 2.86 -22.16 -7.23
CA ARG A 26 1.87 -21.09 -7.34
C ARG A 26 1.81 -20.59 -8.77
N GLU A 27 0.60 -20.35 -9.25
CA GLU A 27 0.40 -19.74 -10.55
C GLU A 27 0.88 -18.28 -10.55
N VAL A 28 1.44 -17.87 -11.68
CA VAL A 28 1.92 -16.51 -11.91
C VAL A 28 1.36 -16.02 -13.23
N HIS A 29 0.80 -14.82 -13.22
CA HIS A 29 0.20 -14.22 -14.41
C HIS A 29 0.79 -12.83 -14.65
N LEU A 30 1.39 -12.62 -15.82
CA LEU A 30 1.89 -11.31 -16.21
C LEU A 30 0.73 -10.34 -16.48
N VAL A 31 0.80 -9.14 -15.91
CA VAL A 31 -0.08 -8.03 -16.30
C VAL A 31 0.43 -7.50 -17.65
N SER A 32 -0.24 -7.92 -18.72
CA SER A 32 0.23 -7.69 -20.10
C SER A 32 0.11 -6.24 -20.56
N SER A 33 -0.87 -5.53 -20.02
CA SER A 33 -1.11 -4.12 -20.31
C SER A 33 -0.15 -3.22 -19.53
N PRO A 34 0.28 -2.08 -20.11
CA PRO A 34 1.07 -1.10 -19.37
C PRO A 34 0.34 -0.57 -18.13
N LEU A 35 1.10 -0.40 -17.05
CA LEU A 35 0.64 0.18 -15.80
C LEU A 35 0.28 1.66 -16.01
N PRO A 36 -0.91 2.10 -15.58
CA PRO A 36 -1.36 3.47 -15.74
C PRO A 36 -0.47 4.47 -14.99
N SER A 37 0.20 5.37 -15.72
CA SER A 37 1.07 6.39 -15.16
C SER A 37 0.31 7.62 -14.64
N PHE A 38 0.81 8.25 -13.58
CA PHE A 38 0.40 9.57 -13.11
C PHE A 38 1.64 10.40 -12.75
N GLY A 39 1.95 11.43 -13.53
CA GLY A 39 3.14 12.27 -13.31
C GLY A 39 4.46 11.48 -13.24
N LYS A 40 4.99 11.29 -12.02
CA LYS A 40 6.25 10.55 -11.74
C LYS A 40 6.01 9.16 -11.12
N GLY A 41 4.79 8.68 -11.16
CA GLY A 41 4.40 7.37 -10.62
C GLY A 41 3.48 6.61 -11.55
N PHE A 42 3.05 5.45 -11.09
CA PHE A 42 2.08 4.59 -11.75
C PHE A 42 1.24 3.85 -10.72
N ASN A 43 0.00 3.57 -11.09
CA ASN A 43 -0.89 2.73 -10.31
C ASN A 43 -0.58 1.29 -10.67
N LEU A 44 -0.18 0.48 -9.68
CA LEU A 44 -0.06 -0.97 -9.85
C LEU A 44 -1.44 -1.57 -10.06
N PHE A 45 -2.37 -1.20 -9.18
CA PHE A 45 -3.77 -1.61 -9.23
C PHE A 45 -4.61 -0.65 -8.40
N GLY A 46 -5.91 -0.74 -8.60
CA GLY A 46 -6.91 0.08 -7.95
C GLY A 46 -8.23 -0.01 -8.70
N ALA A 47 -9.22 0.71 -8.20
CA ALA A 47 -10.55 0.75 -8.80
C ALA A 47 -11.19 2.12 -8.67
N ALA A 48 -12.23 2.39 -9.44
CA ALA A 48 -13.02 3.59 -9.24
C ALA A 48 -13.83 3.48 -7.94
N ASP A 49 -14.20 4.62 -7.41
CA ASP A 49 -15.03 4.76 -6.24
C ASP A 49 -16.53 4.77 -6.63
N ILE A 50 -17.42 4.93 -5.64
CA ILE A 50 -18.88 4.94 -5.84
C ILE A 50 -19.39 6.08 -6.74
N ARG A 51 -18.56 7.07 -7.07
CA ARG A 51 -18.86 8.20 -7.96
C ARG A 51 -18.10 8.12 -9.29
N GLY A 52 -17.36 7.03 -9.54
CA GLY A 52 -16.53 6.89 -10.74
C GLY A 52 -15.24 7.72 -10.69
N ARG A 53 -14.79 8.14 -9.51
CA ARG A 53 -13.52 8.85 -9.29
C ARG A 53 -12.44 7.89 -8.82
N GLY A 54 -11.21 8.39 -8.75
CA GLY A 54 -10.04 7.63 -8.30
C GLY A 54 -9.31 7.01 -9.47
N THR A 55 -8.80 5.80 -9.30
CA THR A 55 -8.06 5.09 -10.35
C THR A 55 -9.06 4.45 -11.32
N ASP A 56 -9.64 5.25 -12.21
CA ASP A 56 -10.44 4.80 -13.35
C ASP A 56 -9.49 4.46 -14.51
N VAL A 57 -8.80 3.33 -14.39
CA VAL A 57 -7.69 3.03 -15.27
C VAL A 57 -7.76 1.61 -15.81
N GLU A 58 -8.92 1.17 -16.33
CA GLU A 58 -8.95 0.00 -17.23
C GLU A 58 -7.74 0.08 -18.16
N PRO A 59 -6.85 -0.94 -18.17
CA PRO A 59 -7.04 -2.30 -17.67
C PRO A 59 -6.49 -2.56 -16.25
N SER A 60 -6.73 -1.65 -15.31
CA SER A 60 -6.22 -1.70 -13.93
C SER A 60 -6.56 -3.05 -13.33
N PRO A 61 -5.54 -3.82 -12.94
CA PRO A 61 -5.82 -5.07 -12.26
C PRO A 61 -6.48 -4.84 -10.90
N HIS A 62 -7.01 -5.92 -10.31
CA HIS A 62 -7.53 -5.94 -8.95
C HIS A 62 -6.82 -7.04 -8.15
N CYS A 63 -6.67 -6.82 -6.84
CA CYS A 63 -5.91 -7.72 -5.98
C CYS A 63 -6.52 -7.80 -4.57
N ASP A 64 -7.74 -8.30 -4.42
CA ASP A 64 -8.41 -8.53 -3.12
C ASP A 64 -7.46 -9.21 -2.12
N PRO A 65 -7.22 -8.69 -0.90
CA PRO A 65 -7.91 -7.59 -0.19
C PRO A 65 -7.33 -6.19 -0.40
N PHE A 66 -6.33 -6.06 -1.28
CA PHE A 66 -5.74 -4.78 -1.63
C PHE A 66 -6.67 -3.98 -2.55
N VAL A 67 -6.85 -2.71 -2.22
CA VAL A 67 -7.86 -1.83 -2.83
C VAL A 67 -7.26 -0.71 -3.68
N LEU A 68 -5.97 -0.44 -3.46
CA LEU A 68 -5.16 0.52 -4.20
C LEU A 68 -3.68 0.23 -3.94
N CYS A 69 -2.86 0.29 -4.98
CA CYS A 69 -1.42 0.41 -4.82
C CYS A 69 -0.84 1.33 -5.88
N SER A 70 -0.07 2.31 -5.42
CA SER A 70 0.59 3.30 -6.27
C SER A 70 2.07 3.35 -5.92
N ALA A 71 2.91 3.49 -6.93
CA ALA A 71 4.34 3.64 -6.77
C ALA A 71 4.84 4.90 -7.48
N ALA A 72 5.87 5.54 -6.96
CA ALA A 72 6.45 6.74 -7.53
C ALA A 72 7.99 6.71 -7.47
N VAL A 73 8.61 7.19 -8.54
CA VAL A 73 10.05 7.45 -8.62
C VAL A 73 10.27 8.95 -8.64
N LEU A 74 10.65 9.50 -7.48
CA LEU A 74 10.71 10.94 -7.24
C LEU A 74 12.16 11.42 -7.30
N PRO A 75 12.50 12.36 -8.21
CA PRO A 75 13.81 13.00 -8.19
C PRO A 75 14.10 13.69 -6.84
N PRO A 76 15.37 13.89 -6.47
CA PRO A 76 15.71 14.65 -5.27
C PRO A 76 15.00 16.01 -5.23
N GLY A 77 14.37 16.32 -4.09
CA GLY A 77 13.66 17.58 -3.86
C GLY A 77 12.20 17.58 -4.34
N VAL A 78 11.77 16.56 -5.08
CA VAL A 78 10.38 16.40 -5.49
C VAL A 78 9.62 15.65 -4.39
N SER A 79 8.50 16.22 -3.96
CA SER A 79 7.55 15.58 -3.04
C SER A 79 6.27 15.18 -3.78
N PRO A 80 5.56 14.15 -3.33
CA PRO A 80 4.21 13.88 -3.82
C PRO A 80 3.28 15.09 -3.61
N PRO A 81 2.24 15.26 -4.45
CA PRO A 81 1.37 16.44 -4.40
C PRO A 81 0.32 16.40 -3.27
N PHE A 82 0.26 15.32 -2.50
CA PHE A 82 -0.68 15.17 -1.40
C PHE A 82 -0.13 15.74 -0.08
N CYS A 83 -1.06 16.32 0.68
CA CYS A 83 -0.87 16.94 2.00
C CYS A 83 -1.74 16.16 3.00
N ALA A 84 -2.06 16.72 4.17
CA ALA A 84 -2.88 15.99 5.14
C ALA A 84 -4.25 15.60 4.54
N HIS A 85 -4.61 14.32 4.62
CA HIS A 85 -5.78 13.76 3.92
C HIS A 85 -6.44 12.63 4.71
N PRO A 86 -7.75 12.34 4.48
CA PRO A 86 -8.50 11.39 5.28
C PRO A 86 -8.38 9.94 4.81
N HIS A 87 -8.40 9.01 5.75
CA HIS A 87 -8.69 7.59 5.52
C HIS A 87 -9.69 7.04 6.53
N CYS A 88 -10.46 6.04 6.13
CA CYS A 88 -11.36 5.27 6.99
C CYS A 88 -11.52 3.85 6.43
N GLY A 89 -11.58 2.84 7.31
CA GLY A 89 -11.79 1.44 6.93
C GLY A 89 -10.61 0.76 6.20
N ALA A 90 -9.50 1.48 6.02
CA ALA A 90 -8.32 0.99 5.32
C ALA A 90 -7.13 0.83 6.27
N SER A 91 -6.28 -0.15 6.00
CA SER A 91 -4.88 -0.08 6.39
C SER A 91 -4.09 0.45 5.22
N VAL A 92 -3.38 1.54 5.46
CA VAL A 92 -2.56 2.24 4.49
C VAL A 92 -1.11 2.13 4.93
N VAL A 93 -0.25 1.63 4.06
CA VAL A 93 1.19 1.60 4.32
C VAL A 93 1.94 2.42 3.30
N SER A 94 2.86 3.22 3.81
CA SER A 94 3.86 3.92 3.02
C SER A 94 5.23 3.31 3.24
N ILE A 95 5.85 2.91 2.15
CA ILE A 95 7.13 2.21 2.14
C ILE A 95 8.10 3.02 1.28
N LEU A 96 9.23 3.36 1.88
CA LEU A 96 10.36 3.91 1.16
C LEU A 96 11.29 2.76 0.79
N LEU A 97 11.44 2.52 -0.51
CA LEU A 97 12.30 1.47 -1.04
C LEU A 97 13.70 2.00 -1.36
N GLN A 98 13.86 3.32 -1.49
CA GLN A 98 15.11 4.01 -1.74
C GLN A 98 14.94 5.52 -1.53
N GLY A 99 16.05 6.22 -1.27
CA GLY A 99 16.20 7.67 -1.44
C GLY A 99 16.13 8.45 -0.14
N GLY A 100 15.30 9.49 -0.14
CA GLY A 100 15.12 10.37 1.00
C GLY A 100 14.24 9.75 2.07
N ALA A 101 13.65 10.59 2.91
CA ALA A 101 12.89 10.14 4.06
C ALA A 101 11.69 11.05 4.30
N MET A 102 10.77 10.56 5.12
CA MET A 102 9.45 11.12 5.28
C MET A 102 9.18 11.43 6.76
N LEU A 103 8.41 12.48 7.00
CA LEU A 103 7.98 12.97 8.30
C LEU A 103 6.48 12.68 8.44
N PRO A 104 6.11 11.49 8.96
CA PRO A 104 4.72 11.18 9.13
C PRO A 104 4.09 11.99 10.25
N TRP A 105 2.81 12.27 10.10
CA TRP A 105 2.00 12.98 11.07
C TRP A 105 0.56 12.49 10.98
N ASP A 106 -0.14 12.45 12.10
CA ASP A 106 -1.58 12.19 12.12
C ASP A 106 -2.33 13.12 13.08
N ASN A 107 -3.63 13.25 12.85
CA ASN A 107 -4.51 14.12 13.62
C ASN A 107 -4.93 13.50 14.96
N VAL A 108 -4.28 12.45 15.47
CA VAL A 108 -4.55 11.83 16.78
C VAL A 108 -3.34 11.94 17.71
N LYS A 109 -2.14 11.61 17.22
CA LYS A 109 -0.86 11.61 17.93
C LYS A 109 0.05 12.77 17.53
N GLY A 110 -0.19 13.41 16.38
CA GLY A 110 0.64 14.49 15.87
C GLY A 110 1.86 13.96 15.11
N LYS A 111 3.00 14.64 15.26
CA LYS A 111 4.26 14.26 14.58
C LYS A 111 4.73 12.90 15.12
N GLU A 112 5.02 11.97 14.22
CA GLU A 112 5.65 10.71 14.62
C GLU A 112 7.02 10.99 15.27
N PRO A 113 7.38 10.32 16.39
CA PRO A 113 8.66 10.54 17.06
C PRO A 113 9.87 10.19 16.20
N THR A 114 9.66 9.30 15.22
CA THR A 114 10.71 8.86 14.30
C THR A 114 10.29 9.12 12.85
N THR A 115 11.28 9.48 12.05
CA THR A 115 11.15 9.64 10.61
C THR A 115 11.09 8.27 9.92
N LEU A 116 10.24 8.12 8.91
CA LEU A 116 10.31 6.97 8.01
C LEU A 116 11.50 7.12 7.05
N VAL A 117 12.41 6.14 7.04
CA VAL A 117 13.56 6.06 6.13
C VAL A 117 13.51 4.78 5.27
N PRO A 118 14.27 4.69 4.16
CA PRO A 118 14.25 3.52 3.27
C PRO A 118 14.48 2.19 4.00
N GLY A 119 13.60 1.22 3.75
CA GLY A 119 13.59 -0.08 4.43
C GLY A 119 12.66 -0.19 5.63
N GLY A 120 12.11 0.93 6.10
CA GLY A 120 11.05 0.97 7.10
C GLY A 120 9.66 0.99 6.47
N ILE A 121 8.64 1.05 7.34
CA ILE A 121 7.23 1.13 6.95
C ILE A 121 6.49 2.09 7.88
N TYR A 122 5.69 2.98 7.31
CA TYR A 122 4.71 3.76 8.06
C TYR A 122 3.34 3.15 7.81
N HIS A 123 2.69 2.66 8.87
CA HIS A 123 1.39 2.02 8.83
C HIS A 123 0.34 2.91 9.49
N VAL A 124 -0.68 3.28 8.73
CA VAL A 124 -1.88 3.95 9.19
C VAL A 124 -3.04 3.00 9.07
N ASP A 125 -3.37 2.39 10.19
CA ASP A 125 -4.56 1.61 10.31
C ASP A 125 -5.74 2.50 10.70
N SER A 126 -6.42 3.02 9.68
CA SER A 126 -7.33 4.16 9.83
C SER A 126 -8.58 3.89 10.67
N GLY A 127 -9.01 2.64 10.81
CA GLY A 127 -10.18 2.28 11.61
C GLY A 127 -11.40 3.16 11.28
N ALA A 128 -11.98 3.80 12.30
CA ALA A 128 -13.12 4.71 12.17
C ALA A 128 -12.80 6.05 11.49
N GLY A 129 -11.53 6.41 11.36
CA GLY A 129 -11.12 7.65 10.70
C GLY A 129 -9.74 8.10 11.16
N CYS A 130 -8.99 8.69 10.23
CA CYS A 130 -7.73 9.35 10.49
C CYS A 130 -7.50 10.41 9.43
N VAL A 131 -6.95 11.56 9.81
CA VAL A 131 -6.28 12.47 8.86
C VAL A 131 -4.80 12.36 9.10
N HIS A 132 -4.02 12.07 8.06
CA HIS A 132 -2.58 11.90 8.18
C HIS A 132 -1.84 12.55 7.03
N ASN A 133 -0.53 12.74 7.20
CA ASN A 133 0.35 13.37 6.23
C ASN A 133 1.68 12.64 6.12
N GLU A 134 2.27 12.70 4.92
CA GLU A 134 3.39 11.88 4.48
C GLU A 134 4.46 12.76 3.82
N ARG A 135 4.79 13.87 4.48
CA ARG A 135 5.67 14.89 3.93
C ARG A 135 7.09 14.35 3.78
N PHE A 136 7.73 14.55 2.63
CA PHE A 136 9.17 14.31 2.52
C PHE A 136 9.97 15.38 3.27
N GLU A 137 11.03 14.93 3.94
CA GLU A 137 11.98 15.83 4.58
C GLU A 137 12.81 16.59 3.52
N PRO A 138 13.21 17.85 3.79
CA PRO A 138 14.22 18.55 2.99
C PRO A 138 15.47 17.71 2.70
N ILE A 139 15.93 17.76 1.45
CA ILE A 139 17.03 16.93 0.95
C ILE A 139 18.37 17.14 1.67
N SER A 140 18.56 18.27 2.35
CA SER A 140 19.81 18.64 3.02
C SER A 140 19.96 18.06 4.42
N LEU A 141 18.90 17.48 4.99
CA LEU A 141 18.88 17.09 6.40
C LEU A 141 19.48 15.71 6.67
N ARG A 142 19.47 14.81 5.68
CA ARG A 142 20.10 13.48 5.83
C ARG A 142 20.62 12.90 4.51
N PRO A 143 21.62 12.01 4.57
CA PRO A 143 22.03 11.22 3.42
C PRO A 143 20.88 10.39 2.88
N ARG A 144 20.93 10.12 1.58
CA ARG A 144 19.97 9.22 0.92
C ARG A 144 20.44 7.78 1.07
N THR A 145 19.50 6.85 1.25
CA THR A 145 19.82 5.45 1.52
C THR A 145 18.97 4.47 0.70
N GLU A 146 19.40 3.21 0.68
CA GLU A 146 18.60 2.05 0.28
C GLU A 146 18.56 1.05 1.45
N PRO A 147 17.57 0.16 1.53
CA PRO A 147 17.54 -0.89 2.53
C PRO A 147 18.68 -1.89 2.32
N GLY A 148 19.36 -2.27 3.41
CA GLY A 148 20.22 -3.45 3.39
C GLY A 148 19.45 -4.77 3.45
N PHE A 149 20.05 -5.83 2.93
CA PHE A 149 19.50 -7.19 2.96
C PHE A 149 20.48 -8.18 3.57
N GLY A 150 19.97 -9.28 4.11
CA GLY A 150 20.83 -10.27 4.77
C GLY A 150 21.61 -9.65 5.92
N ASP A 151 22.94 -9.75 5.86
CA ASP A 151 23.92 -9.23 6.83
C ASP A 151 24.36 -7.77 6.57
N GLU A 152 23.83 -7.12 5.54
CA GLU A 152 24.13 -5.70 5.27
C GLU A 152 23.60 -4.78 6.39
N PRO A 153 24.19 -3.57 6.57
CA PRO A 153 23.64 -2.55 7.46
C PRO A 153 22.16 -2.24 7.18
N ASP A 154 21.38 -1.83 8.20
CA ASP A 154 19.94 -1.52 8.07
C ASP A 154 19.59 -0.60 6.92
N THR A 155 20.45 0.39 6.71
CA THR A 155 20.43 1.33 5.61
C THR A 155 21.82 1.42 4.99
N VAL A 156 21.88 1.36 3.67
CA VAL A 156 23.11 1.54 2.88
C VAL A 156 23.04 2.90 2.21
N GLN A 157 24.08 3.73 2.39
CA GLN A 157 24.12 5.05 1.78
C GLN A 157 24.24 4.95 0.25
N VAL A 158 23.49 5.79 -0.45
CA VAL A 158 23.53 5.92 -1.91
C VAL A 158 23.91 7.34 -2.32
N ASP A 159 24.14 7.56 -3.61
CA ASP A 159 24.41 8.89 -4.15
C ASP A 159 23.26 9.87 -3.84
N ASN A 160 23.59 11.13 -3.55
CA ASN A 160 22.58 12.14 -3.21
C ASN A 160 21.68 12.51 -4.41
N ALA A 161 22.07 12.19 -5.64
CA ALA A 161 21.25 12.31 -6.84
C ALA A 161 20.26 11.14 -7.02
N THR A 162 20.39 10.05 -6.26
CA THR A 162 19.56 8.86 -6.38
C THR A 162 18.09 9.18 -6.11
N PRO A 163 17.13 8.88 -7.00
CA PRO A 163 15.72 9.19 -6.77
C PRO A 163 15.13 8.39 -5.60
N SER A 164 14.10 8.95 -4.96
CA SER A 164 13.30 8.21 -3.99
C SER A 164 12.37 7.26 -4.71
N ILE A 165 12.27 6.03 -4.23
CA ILE A 165 11.25 5.09 -4.69
C ILE A 165 10.29 4.88 -3.52
N MET A 166 9.04 5.25 -3.73
CA MET A 166 7.97 5.12 -2.74
C MET A 166 6.90 4.19 -3.28
N MET A 167 6.32 3.37 -2.40
CA MET A 167 5.10 2.61 -2.65
C MET A 167 4.09 2.95 -1.55
N GLN A 168 2.85 3.21 -1.95
CA GLN A 168 1.72 3.29 -1.04
C GLN A 168 0.74 2.16 -1.38
N LEU A 169 0.45 1.32 -0.40
CA LEU A 169 -0.41 0.14 -0.54
C LEU A 169 -1.55 0.23 0.47
N TRP A 170 -2.78 0.03 0.00
CA TRP A 170 -3.98 0.04 0.83
C TRP A 170 -4.63 -1.34 0.78
N TRP A 171 -5.06 -1.84 1.93
CA TRP A 171 -5.97 -2.98 2.00
C TRP A 171 -7.22 -2.66 2.81
N ASN A 172 -8.32 -3.33 2.45
CA ASN A 172 -9.56 -3.27 3.21
C ASN A 172 -9.33 -3.94 4.57
N ALA A 173 -9.34 -3.14 5.63
CA ALA A 173 -9.09 -3.60 7.00
C ALA A 173 -10.38 -3.83 7.81
N ILE A 174 -11.54 -3.66 7.18
CA ILE A 174 -12.83 -3.89 7.82
C ILE A 174 -13.08 -5.40 7.97
N ASP A 175 -13.65 -5.79 9.11
CA ASP A 175 -14.29 -7.09 9.22
C ASP A 175 -15.55 -7.13 8.35
N MET A 176 -15.40 -7.62 7.12
CA MET A 176 -16.48 -7.75 6.15
C MET A 176 -17.49 -8.85 6.52
N ASN A 177 -17.31 -9.59 7.62
CA ASN A 177 -18.31 -10.50 8.17
C ASN A 177 -19.23 -9.85 9.21
N SER A 178 -18.82 -8.73 9.79
CA SER A 178 -19.65 -8.00 10.75
C SER A 178 -20.87 -7.34 10.09
N PRO A 179 -22.02 -7.23 10.80
CA PRO A 179 -23.20 -6.54 10.28
C PRO A 179 -22.93 -5.08 9.90
N VAL A 180 -23.67 -4.58 8.90
CA VAL A 180 -23.78 -3.13 8.61
C VAL A 180 -24.19 -2.39 9.88
N GLY A 181 -23.54 -1.25 10.16
CA GLY A 181 -23.71 -0.47 11.38
C GLY A 181 -22.77 -0.89 12.52
N THR A 182 -21.99 -1.96 12.38
CA THR A 182 -20.95 -2.31 13.37
C THR A 182 -19.88 -1.22 13.40
N PRO A 183 -19.63 -0.57 14.56
CA PRO A 183 -18.61 0.47 14.68
C PRO A 183 -17.23 -0.01 14.24
N LEU A 184 -16.52 0.84 13.52
CA LEU A 184 -15.11 0.59 13.22
C LEU A 184 -14.26 0.89 14.46
N ARG A 185 -13.16 0.17 14.59
CA ARG A 185 -12.24 0.34 15.71
C ARG A 185 -11.48 1.67 15.64
N PRO A 186 -10.83 2.10 16.73
CA PRO A 186 -9.93 3.25 16.72
C PRO A 186 -8.81 3.13 15.69
N VAL A 187 -8.33 4.29 15.21
CA VAL A 187 -7.10 4.36 14.42
C VAL A 187 -5.90 3.90 15.23
N SER A 188 -4.95 3.25 14.55
CA SER A 188 -3.60 3.01 15.05
C SER A 188 -2.58 3.40 13.98
N THR A 189 -1.64 4.25 14.33
CA THR A 189 -0.50 4.66 13.49
C THR A 189 0.82 4.18 14.08
N GLN A 190 1.77 3.81 13.23
CA GLN A 190 3.11 3.40 13.65
C GLN A 190 4.12 3.58 12.52
N VAL A 191 5.31 4.07 12.87
CA VAL A 191 6.52 3.90 12.06
C VAL A 191 7.32 2.72 12.62
N VAL A 192 7.69 1.79 11.75
CA VAL A 192 8.68 0.73 12.03
C VAL A 192 9.96 1.08 11.29
N GLN A 193 11.05 1.21 12.02
CA GLN A 193 12.36 1.55 11.46
C GLN A 193 12.97 0.36 10.70
N PRO A 194 13.87 0.60 9.72
CA PRO A 194 14.55 -0.49 9.02
C PRO A 194 15.26 -1.47 9.96
N SER A 195 15.81 -0.99 11.08
CA SER A 195 16.46 -1.81 12.11
C SER A 195 15.52 -2.76 12.85
N GLU A 196 14.23 -2.45 12.84
CA GLU A 196 13.18 -3.27 13.47
C GLU A 196 12.55 -4.24 12.48
N VAL A 197 12.59 -3.93 11.16
CA VAL A 197 12.03 -4.80 10.12
C VAL A 197 12.80 -6.12 10.05
N PRO A 198 12.16 -7.26 10.39
CA PRO A 198 12.84 -8.55 10.44
C PRO A 198 13.24 -9.05 9.06
N ARG A 199 14.32 -9.83 9.01
CA ARG A 199 14.91 -10.31 7.76
C ARG A 199 14.96 -11.83 7.72
N VAL A 200 14.78 -12.38 6.52
CA VAL A 200 14.90 -13.81 6.23
C VAL A 200 15.86 -13.98 5.07
N VAL A 201 16.88 -14.82 5.24
CA VAL A 201 17.78 -15.24 4.17
C VAL A 201 17.45 -16.67 3.81
N LEU A 202 17.16 -16.89 2.53
CA LEU A 202 16.83 -18.20 1.99
C LEU A 202 17.99 -18.72 1.12
N GLU A 203 17.97 -20.03 0.87
CA GLU A 203 18.82 -20.64 -0.14
C GLU A 203 18.55 -20.05 -1.54
N GLY A 204 19.50 -20.24 -2.46
CA GLY A 204 19.35 -19.76 -3.83
C GLY A 204 19.55 -18.25 -4.03
N GLY A 205 20.04 -17.52 -3.02
CA GLY A 205 20.39 -16.09 -3.12
C GLY A 205 19.20 -15.14 -2.92
N LEU A 206 18.11 -15.62 -2.32
CA LEU A 206 16.91 -14.85 -2.03
C LEU A 206 16.94 -14.29 -0.61
N LYS A 207 16.86 -12.96 -0.49
CA LYS A 207 16.86 -12.24 0.80
C LYS A 207 15.56 -11.45 0.92
N LEU A 208 14.91 -11.51 2.08
CA LEU A 208 13.60 -10.92 2.33
C LEU A 208 13.63 -10.03 3.57
N ARG A 209 12.83 -8.98 3.54
CA ARG A 209 12.42 -8.16 4.69
C ARG A 209 10.91 -8.36 4.90
N VAL A 210 10.48 -8.70 6.11
CA VAL A 210 9.07 -8.96 6.45
C VAL A 210 8.43 -7.66 6.93
N LEU A 211 7.64 -7.02 6.07
CA LEU A 211 7.03 -5.72 6.33
C LEU A 211 5.64 -5.84 6.99
N SER A 212 4.90 -6.90 6.66
CA SER A 212 3.60 -7.26 7.24
C SER A 212 3.41 -8.77 7.16
N GLY A 213 2.72 -9.36 8.13
CA GLY A 213 2.49 -10.79 8.26
C GLY A 213 3.64 -11.55 8.90
N SER A 214 3.68 -12.84 8.62
CA SER A 214 4.74 -13.73 9.09
C SER A 214 5.18 -14.66 7.97
N TYR A 215 6.48 -14.87 7.87
CA TYR A 215 7.08 -15.78 6.92
C TYR A 215 8.18 -16.61 7.58
N LYS A 216 8.09 -17.95 7.44
CA LYS A 216 9.05 -18.90 8.03
C LYS A 216 9.32 -18.65 9.52
N GLY A 217 8.25 -18.38 10.28
CA GLY A 217 8.31 -18.11 11.72
C GLY A 217 8.84 -16.72 12.10
N THR A 218 9.17 -15.87 11.13
CA THR A 218 9.59 -14.48 11.32
C THR A 218 8.40 -13.57 11.09
N ALA A 219 7.87 -12.96 12.15
CA ALA A 219 6.72 -12.05 12.11
C ALA A 219 7.17 -10.59 11.96
N ASP A 220 6.27 -9.74 11.46
CA ASP A 220 6.45 -8.29 11.41
C ASP A 220 6.47 -7.62 12.81
N MET A 221 6.68 -6.30 12.82
CA MET A 221 6.69 -5.46 14.04
C MET A 221 5.55 -4.43 14.06
N LEU A 222 4.52 -4.62 13.22
CA LEU A 222 3.35 -3.75 13.18
C LEU A 222 2.52 -3.95 14.46
N ALA A 223 1.85 -2.88 14.89
CA ALA A 223 1.01 -2.87 16.07
C ALA A 223 -0.12 -3.91 15.88
N PRO A 224 -0.54 -4.62 16.94
CA PRO A 224 -1.69 -5.51 16.88
C PRO A 224 -2.95 -4.72 16.54
N SER A 225 -3.28 -4.64 15.26
CA SER A 225 -4.53 -4.06 14.76
C SER A 225 -5.47 -5.19 14.35
N SER A 226 -6.68 -4.91 13.84
CA SER A 226 -7.47 -5.98 13.20
C SER A 226 -6.75 -6.36 11.90
N ALA A 227 -5.75 -7.20 12.07
CA ALA A 227 -4.75 -7.56 11.07
C ALA A 227 -5.38 -8.56 10.12
N HIS A 228 -6.30 -8.06 9.29
CA HIS A 228 -6.79 -8.80 8.14
C HIS A 228 -5.58 -9.53 7.52
N PRO A 229 -5.60 -10.86 7.37
CA PRO A 229 -4.37 -11.61 7.16
C PRO A 229 -3.67 -11.15 5.88
N THR A 230 -2.47 -10.61 6.03
CA THR A 230 -1.62 -10.13 4.95
C THR A 230 -0.21 -10.67 5.10
N LEU A 231 0.54 -10.66 4.00
CA LEU A 231 1.95 -10.96 3.91
C LEU A 231 2.55 -9.94 2.93
N LEU A 232 3.44 -9.09 3.43
CA LEU A 232 4.14 -8.09 2.62
C LEU A 232 5.65 -8.28 2.79
N LEU A 233 6.31 -8.61 1.69
CA LEU A 233 7.73 -8.91 1.65
C LEU A 233 8.43 -7.94 0.69
N HIS A 234 9.51 -7.33 1.15
CA HIS A 234 10.47 -6.66 0.26
C HIS A 234 11.64 -7.62 0.02
N GLY A 235 11.87 -8.02 -1.22
CA GLY A 235 12.85 -9.03 -1.60
C GLY A 235 13.98 -8.49 -2.45
N ARG A 236 15.14 -9.14 -2.34
CA ARG A 236 16.31 -8.99 -3.22
C ARG A 236 16.76 -10.36 -3.70
N LEU A 237 17.06 -10.45 -5.00
CA LEU A 237 17.74 -11.58 -5.63
C LEU A 237 19.10 -11.13 -6.16
N ASP A 238 20.15 -11.81 -5.70
CA ASP A 238 21.51 -11.58 -6.18
C ASP A 238 21.66 -11.95 -7.67
N PRO A 239 22.74 -11.54 -8.37
CA PRO A 239 23.00 -11.99 -9.74
C PRO A 239 23.09 -13.51 -9.84
N ASN A 240 22.49 -14.10 -10.88
CA ASN A 240 22.34 -15.54 -11.10
C ASN A 240 21.57 -16.30 -9.99
N ALA A 241 20.93 -15.60 -9.06
CA ALA A 241 20.14 -16.24 -8.00
C ALA A 241 18.94 -16.99 -8.57
N ASP A 242 18.61 -18.12 -7.95
CA ASP A 242 17.50 -19.00 -8.31
C ASP A 242 16.98 -19.61 -7.00
N GLY A 243 15.97 -18.94 -6.43
CA GLY A 243 15.45 -19.25 -5.10
C GLY A 243 13.94 -19.44 -5.13
N SER A 244 13.43 -20.11 -4.10
CA SER A 244 12.00 -20.35 -3.95
C SER A 244 11.50 -19.88 -2.59
N LEU A 245 10.38 -19.15 -2.60
CA LEU A 245 9.56 -19.01 -1.41
C LEU A 245 8.73 -20.27 -1.26
N THR A 246 8.80 -20.94 -0.11
CA THR A 246 7.98 -22.10 0.24
C THR A 246 7.07 -21.79 1.43
N GLU A 247 6.04 -22.61 1.65
CA GLU A 247 5.03 -22.42 2.70
C GLU A 247 4.29 -21.08 2.58
N LEU A 248 4.13 -20.56 1.36
CA LEU A 248 3.28 -19.41 1.13
C LEU A 248 1.81 -19.77 1.44
N PRO A 249 1.02 -18.86 2.05
CA PRO A 249 -0.39 -19.12 2.32
C PRO A 249 -1.17 -19.34 1.02
N ALA A 250 -1.58 -20.57 0.76
CA ALA A 250 -2.26 -20.97 -0.47
C ALA A 250 -3.52 -20.14 -0.75
N ASP A 251 -4.29 -19.85 0.30
CA ASP A 251 -5.56 -19.14 0.22
C ASP A 251 -5.42 -17.64 -0.07
N PHE A 252 -4.21 -17.09 0.02
CA PHE A 252 -3.98 -15.67 -0.23
C PHE A 252 -3.94 -15.38 -1.73
N ASN A 253 -4.56 -14.26 -2.10
CA ASN A 253 -4.42 -13.62 -3.39
C ASN A 253 -3.37 -12.50 -3.28
N GLY A 254 -2.69 -12.18 -4.37
CA GLY A 254 -1.60 -11.21 -4.27
C GLY A 254 -1.00 -10.78 -5.60
N PHE A 255 0.13 -10.09 -5.47
CA PHE A 255 0.89 -9.54 -6.57
C PHE A 255 2.40 -9.58 -6.25
N LEU A 256 3.20 -9.51 -7.31
CA LEU A 256 4.64 -9.22 -7.23
C LEU A 256 4.93 -8.01 -8.12
N TRP A 257 5.58 -7.01 -7.56
CA TRP A 257 6.05 -5.84 -8.29
C TRP A 257 7.58 -5.78 -8.32
N VAL A 258 8.16 -5.71 -9.51
CA VAL A 258 9.60 -5.54 -9.71
C VAL A 258 9.96 -4.06 -9.61
N VAL A 259 10.78 -3.75 -8.60
CA VAL A 259 11.23 -2.40 -8.28
C VAL A 259 12.47 -2.04 -9.09
N GLU A 260 13.45 -2.94 -9.14
CA GLU A 260 14.70 -2.80 -9.87
C GLU A 260 15.05 -4.11 -10.57
N GLY A 261 15.59 -4.02 -11.79
CA GLY A 261 16.08 -5.18 -12.53
C GLY A 261 14.97 -6.02 -13.18
N SER A 262 15.22 -7.31 -13.27
CA SER A 262 14.38 -8.28 -13.99
C SER A 262 14.34 -9.60 -13.26
N LEU A 263 13.22 -10.32 -13.36
CA LEU A 263 13.00 -11.61 -12.72
C LEU A 263 12.28 -12.56 -13.69
N VAL A 264 12.51 -13.85 -13.50
CA VAL A 264 11.69 -14.93 -14.06
C VAL A 264 10.96 -15.59 -12.90
N ALA A 265 9.64 -15.65 -12.96
CA ALA A 265 8.78 -16.19 -11.90
C ALA A 265 7.95 -17.38 -12.38
N GLY A 266 7.75 -18.38 -11.53
CA GLY A 266 6.95 -19.57 -11.82
C GLY A 266 7.79 -20.84 -12.05
N ASN A 267 7.13 -21.90 -12.52
CA ASN A 267 7.72 -23.23 -12.65
C ASN A 267 8.31 -23.47 -14.05
N PRO A 268 9.63 -23.67 -14.20
CA PRO A 268 10.28 -23.93 -15.49
C PRO A 268 9.80 -25.18 -16.23
N SER A 269 9.20 -26.15 -15.52
CA SER A 269 8.65 -27.37 -16.12
C SER A 269 7.21 -27.23 -16.61
N ASP A 270 6.57 -26.09 -16.35
CA ASP A 270 5.17 -25.82 -16.75
C ASP A 270 5.08 -24.47 -17.46
N LYS A 271 5.12 -23.38 -16.67
CA LYS A 271 5.04 -22.01 -17.18
C LYS A 271 5.85 -21.06 -16.31
N VAL A 272 6.56 -20.16 -16.98
CA VAL A 272 7.27 -19.04 -16.35
C VAL A 272 6.84 -17.73 -17.00
N GLU A 273 6.92 -16.66 -16.22
CA GLU A 273 6.71 -15.28 -16.67
C GLU A 273 8.02 -14.50 -16.47
N GLU A 274 8.44 -13.78 -17.51
CA GLU A 274 9.54 -12.82 -17.41
C GLU A 274 8.99 -11.43 -17.16
N VAL A 275 9.54 -10.74 -16.16
CA VAL A 275 9.07 -9.43 -15.73
C VAL A 275 10.25 -8.52 -15.42
N SER A 276 10.13 -7.24 -15.75
CA SER A 276 11.17 -6.23 -15.49
C SER A 276 10.57 -4.97 -14.92
N ALA A 277 11.34 -4.24 -14.12
CA ALA A 277 10.93 -2.95 -13.58
C ALA A 277 10.45 -1.99 -14.69
N GLY A 278 9.47 -1.14 -14.35
CA GLY A 278 8.84 -0.19 -15.27
C GLY A 278 7.35 -0.46 -15.46
N GLU A 279 6.79 0.02 -16.57
CA GLU A 279 5.35 -0.01 -16.86
C GLU A 279 4.77 -1.43 -17.04
N ARG A 280 5.58 -2.49 -17.00
CA ARG A 280 5.11 -3.89 -17.05
C ARG A 280 5.72 -4.73 -15.93
N GLY A 281 6.08 -4.09 -14.82
CA GLY A 281 6.75 -4.71 -13.69
C GLY A 281 5.84 -5.48 -12.73
N LEU A 282 4.59 -5.80 -13.10
CA LEU A 282 3.60 -6.37 -12.20
C LEU A 282 3.18 -7.78 -12.63
N LEU A 283 3.16 -8.69 -11.66
CA LEU A 283 2.60 -10.03 -11.77
C LEU A 283 1.44 -10.20 -10.78
N HIS A 284 0.43 -10.97 -11.17
CA HIS A 284 -0.56 -11.50 -10.22
C HIS A 284 -0.15 -12.85 -9.68
N LEU A 285 -0.48 -13.05 -8.41
CA LEU A 285 -0.29 -14.27 -7.65
C LEU A 285 -1.67 -14.73 -7.14
N PRO A 286 -2.52 -15.33 -7.99
CA PRO A 286 -3.84 -15.80 -7.57
C PRO A 286 -3.74 -16.86 -6.46
N PRO A 287 -4.83 -17.11 -5.70
CA PRO A 287 -4.88 -18.19 -4.72
C PRO A 287 -4.54 -19.54 -5.32
N GLY A 288 -3.73 -20.33 -4.62
CA GLY A 288 -3.33 -21.67 -5.00
C GLY A 288 -1.81 -21.87 -5.00
N GLY A 289 -1.38 -23.00 -4.47
CA GLY A 289 0.04 -23.35 -4.37
C GLY A 289 0.76 -22.61 -3.24
N SER A 290 1.74 -23.30 -2.66
CA SER A 290 2.54 -22.82 -1.52
C SER A 290 4.00 -22.54 -1.89
N VAL A 291 4.36 -22.67 -3.16
CA VAL A 291 5.73 -22.48 -3.66
C VAL A 291 5.74 -21.41 -4.75
N LEU A 292 6.62 -20.41 -4.64
CA LEU A 292 6.87 -19.43 -5.71
C LEU A 292 8.38 -19.40 -5.99
N ARG A 293 8.78 -19.91 -7.15
CA ARG A 293 10.16 -19.84 -7.62
C ARG A 293 10.41 -18.51 -8.33
N LEU A 294 11.56 -17.90 -8.03
CA LEU A 294 12.03 -16.65 -8.59
C LEU A 294 13.51 -16.79 -8.99
N ARG A 295 13.82 -16.43 -10.23
CA ARG A 295 15.17 -16.46 -10.79
C ARG A 295 15.58 -15.10 -11.32
N ASN A 296 16.79 -14.67 -10.98
CA ASN A 296 17.44 -13.53 -11.61
C ASN A 296 18.41 -14.04 -12.68
N ALA A 297 18.04 -13.88 -13.96
CA ALA A 297 18.87 -14.30 -15.08
C ALA A 297 20.06 -13.38 -15.36
N SER A 298 20.14 -12.21 -14.70
CA SER A 298 21.28 -11.30 -14.86
C SER A 298 22.50 -11.83 -14.12
N SER A 299 23.65 -11.83 -14.80
CA SER A 299 24.93 -12.17 -14.19
C SER A 299 25.64 -10.99 -13.52
N ALA A 300 25.12 -9.77 -13.70
CA ALA A 300 25.78 -8.53 -13.27
C ALA A 300 24.93 -7.67 -12.32
N LYS A 301 23.59 -7.69 -12.48
CA LYS A 301 22.69 -6.83 -11.71
C LYS A 301 21.83 -7.67 -10.77
N ARG A 302 21.65 -7.18 -9.55
CA ARG A 302 20.61 -7.67 -8.63
C ARG A 302 19.22 -7.32 -9.18
N ALA A 303 18.20 -7.95 -8.61
CA ALA A 303 16.80 -7.53 -8.76
C ALA A 303 16.18 -7.30 -7.39
N THR A 304 15.32 -6.28 -7.26
CA THR A 304 14.54 -6.00 -6.06
C THR A 304 13.05 -5.98 -6.41
N PHE A 305 12.23 -6.43 -5.48
CA PHE A 305 10.80 -6.60 -5.72
C PHE A 305 10.00 -6.55 -4.42
N VAL A 306 8.70 -6.28 -4.53
CA VAL A 306 7.75 -6.39 -3.42
C VAL A 306 6.74 -7.47 -3.74
N ILE A 307 6.46 -8.36 -2.79
CA ILE A 307 5.34 -9.30 -2.83
C ILE A 307 4.31 -8.85 -1.80
N GLY A 308 3.09 -8.57 -2.25
CA GLY A 308 1.94 -8.35 -1.38
C GLY A 308 0.92 -9.45 -1.58
N MET A 309 0.56 -10.15 -0.50
CA MET A 309 -0.45 -11.21 -0.50
C MET A 309 -1.40 -10.98 0.67
N GLY A 310 -2.67 -11.35 0.54
CA GLY A 310 -3.63 -11.29 1.63
C GLY A 310 -4.78 -12.27 1.42
N LEU A 311 -5.43 -12.65 2.53
CA LEU A 311 -6.63 -13.47 2.46
C LEU A 311 -7.71 -12.65 1.73
N PRO A 312 -8.24 -13.09 0.58
CA PRO A 312 -9.26 -12.30 -0.12
C PRO A 312 -10.55 -12.26 0.73
N HIS A 313 -11.17 -11.08 0.81
CA HIS A 313 -12.46 -10.91 1.47
C HIS A 313 -13.58 -11.65 0.76
N ARG A 314 -13.48 -11.73 -0.57
CA ARG A 314 -14.51 -12.31 -1.45
C ARG A 314 -15.90 -11.70 -1.29
N LYS A 315 -15.93 -10.41 -0.94
CA LYS A 315 -17.15 -9.65 -0.65
C LYS A 315 -17.07 -8.25 -1.26
N PRO A 316 -18.19 -7.71 -1.75
CA PRO A 316 -18.21 -6.33 -2.23
C PRO A 316 -17.90 -5.37 -1.08
N TYR A 317 -17.20 -4.28 -1.39
CA TYR A 317 -17.00 -3.14 -0.50
C TYR A 317 -17.31 -1.85 -1.26
N TYR A 318 -17.40 -0.74 -0.54
CA TYR A 318 -17.69 0.57 -1.10
C TYR A 318 -16.52 1.50 -0.82
N LYS A 319 -16.03 2.16 -1.85
CA LYS A 319 -14.92 3.11 -1.76
C LYS A 319 -15.42 4.51 -2.10
N TYR A 320 -15.00 5.51 -1.35
CA TYR A 320 -15.23 6.92 -1.62
C TYR A 320 -13.88 7.63 -1.56
N VAL A 321 -13.36 8.11 -2.69
CA VAL A 321 -12.10 8.87 -2.72
C VAL A 321 -12.38 10.38 -2.70
N GLY A 322 -11.47 11.15 -2.13
CA GLY A 322 -11.61 12.60 -2.05
C GLY A 322 -10.52 13.23 -1.18
N TYR A 323 -10.27 14.52 -1.38
CA TYR A 323 -9.34 15.30 -0.55
C TYR A 323 -7.91 14.74 -0.44
N GLY A 324 -7.48 13.95 -1.43
CA GLY A 324 -6.17 13.28 -1.45
C GLY A 324 -6.14 11.92 -0.75
N GLY A 325 -7.25 11.47 -0.16
CA GLY A 325 -7.38 10.20 0.55
C GLY A 325 -8.58 9.37 0.10
N GLY A 326 -8.99 8.42 0.93
CA GLY A 326 -10.14 7.57 0.61
C GLY A 326 -10.70 6.78 1.79
N LEU A 327 -12.00 6.53 1.72
CA LEU A 327 -12.77 5.84 2.75
C LEU A 327 -13.32 4.54 2.17
N ILE A 328 -13.32 3.50 2.98
CA ILE A 328 -13.80 2.17 2.66
C ILE A 328 -14.91 1.82 3.65
N HIS A 329 -16.00 1.22 3.18
CA HIS A 329 -17.04 0.68 4.04
C HIS A 329 -17.77 -0.51 3.45
N ARG A 330 -18.62 -1.14 4.29
CA ARG A 330 -19.43 -2.32 3.95
C ARG A 330 -20.66 -2.00 3.09
N SER A 331 -21.12 -0.75 3.11
CA SER A 331 -22.32 -0.31 2.39
C SER A 331 -22.18 1.11 1.87
N LEU A 332 -23.01 1.43 0.85
CA LEU A 332 -23.09 2.78 0.29
C LEU A 332 -23.47 3.85 1.35
N PRO A 333 -24.52 3.67 2.19
CA PRO A 333 -24.85 4.68 3.19
C PRO A 333 -23.75 4.93 4.22
N GLU A 334 -23.01 3.89 4.63
CA GLU A 334 -21.95 4.05 5.62
C GLU A 334 -20.73 4.79 5.04
N VAL A 335 -20.31 4.49 3.81
CA VAL A 335 -19.16 5.21 3.21
C VAL A 335 -19.50 6.68 2.93
N GLU A 336 -20.76 6.97 2.56
CA GLU A 336 -21.25 8.34 2.41
C GLU A 336 -21.31 9.07 3.76
N ALA A 337 -21.82 8.41 4.81
CA ALA A 337 -21.86 8.97 6.15
C ALA A 337 -20.46 9.27 6.69
N ALA A 338 -19.48 8.39 6.47
CA ALA A 338 -18.10 8.60 6.89
C ALA A 338 -17.47 9.80 6.16
N MET A 339 -17.75 9.98 4.86
CA MET A 339 -17.28 11.17 4.14
C MET A 339 -17.98 12.44 4.62
N SER A 340 -19.28 12.39 4.91
CA SER A 340 -20.00 13.51 5.51
C SER A 340 -19.48 13.88 6.90
N GLU A 341 -19.09 12.91 7.72
CA GLU A 341 -18.43 13.15 9.01
C GLU A 341 -17.11 13.89 8.83
N TYR A 342 -16.25 13.40 7.92
CA TYR A 342 -14.99 14.06 7.60
C TYR A 342 -15.19 15.51 7.18
N GLU A 343 -16.12 15.78 6.27
CA GLU A 343 -16.34 17.12 5.75
C GLU A 343 -16.97 18.08 6.78
N ALA A 344 -17.73 17.55 7.74
CA ALA A 344 -18.32 18.36 8.81
C ALA A 344 -17.27 18.85 9.82
N ASP A 345 -16.26 18.03 10.11
CA ASP A 345 -15.14 18.41 10.98
C ASP A 345 -13.82 17.72 10.59
N PRO A 346 -13.13 18.22 9.54
CA PRO A 346 -11.93 17.57 9.01
C PRO A 346 -10.80 17.45 10.02
N LYS A 347 -10.70 18.38 10.96
CA LYS A 347 -9.64 18.36 11.99
C LYS A 347 -9.88 17.24 13.00
N ASN A 348 -11.14 16.92 13.29
CA ASN A 348 -11.50 15.94 14.30
C ASN A 348 -11.99 14.60 13.79
N PHE A 349 -11.94 14.35 12.47
CA PHE A 349 -12.30 13.07 11.88
C PHE A 349 -11.58 11.89 12.56
N GLY A 350 -12.36 10.93 13.07
CA GLY A 350 -11.87 9.74 13.78
C GLY A 350 -11.31 9.94 15.20
N ARG A 351 -11.05 11.18 15.64
CA ARG A 351 -10.47 11.47 16.97
C ARG A 351 -11.32 10.99 18.14
N SER A 352 -12.65 11.14 18.02
CA SER A 352 -13.60 10.71 19.05
C SER A 352 -13.53 9.20 19.27
N ALA A 353 -13.51 8.42 18.19
CA ALA A 353 -13.34 6.96 18.26
C ALA A 353 -11.99 6.58 18.88
N ALA A 354 -10.93 7.36 18.64
CA ALA A 354 -9.62 7.18 19.26
C ALA A 354 -9.54 7.60 20.74
N GLY A 355 -10.61 8.17 21.32
CA GLY A 355 -10.58 8.72 22.68
C GLY A 355 -9.60 9.89 22.83
N ALA A 356 -9.26 10.57 21.73
CA ALA A 356 -8.30 11.67 21.74
C ALA A 356 -8.92 12.91 22.40
N LYS A 357 -8.19 13.53 23.33
CA LYS A 357 -8.64 14.74 24.05
C LYS A 357 -8.62 15.96 23.12
N GLU A 358 -9.61 16.85 23.25
CA GLU A 358 -9.71 18.10 22.47
C GLU A 358 -8.46 19.00 22.65
N GLY A 359 -8.04 19.70 21.58
CA GLY A 359 -6.99 20.74 21.64
C GLY A 359 -5.52 20.28 21.75
N THR A 360 -5.23 19.00 21.52
CA THR A 360 -3.91 18.41 21.83
C THR A 360 -2.91 18.33 20.66
N ILE A 361 -3.36 18.48 19.41
CA ILE A 361 -2.51 18.25 18.24
C ILE A 361 -2.27 19.55 17.48
N ASP A 362 -1.00 19.84 17.24
CA ASP A 362 -0.56 20.98 16.44
C ASP A 362 -0.94 20.77 14.97
N THR A 363 -1.87 21.58 14.50
CA THR A 363 -2.26 21.67 13.09
C THR A 363 -1.86 23.02 12.47
N SER A 364 -0.95 23.79 13.07
CA SER A 364 -0.64 25.16 12.61
C SER A 364 0.01 25.19 11.23
N GLU A 365 0.68 24.10 10.84
CA GLU A 365 1.26 23.93 9.50
C GLU A 365 0.20 23.66 8.42
N TYR A 366 -1.08 23.53 8.80
CA TYR A 366 -2.15 23.20 7.86
C TYR A 366 -3.29 24.22 7.86
N VAL A 367 -3.72 24.59 6.66
CA VAL A 367 -4.92 25.40 6.44
C VAL A 367 -6.00 24.56 5.77
N LEU A 368 -7.26 24.78 6.16
CA LEU A 368 -8.40 24.18 5.48
C LEU A 368 -8.77 25.03 4.27
N LEU A 369 -8.95 24.38 3.11
CA LEU A 369 -9.36 24.97 1.84
C LEU A 369 -10.73 24.47 1.42
N SER A 370 -11.45 25.31 0.67
CA SER A 370 -12.76 24.95 0.10
C SER A 370 -12.67 24.14 -1.18
N GLY A 371 -13.64 23.23 -1.37
CA GLY A 371 -13.83 22.46 -2.61
C GLY A 371 -12.84 21.31 -2.85
N PHE A 372 -13.17 20.45 -3.81
CA PHE A 372 -12.30 19.36 -4.30
C PHE A 372 -12.19 19.43 -5.83
N GLN A 373 -10.97 19.37 -6.38
CA GLN A 373 -10.71 19.32 -7.82
C GLN A 373 -9.71 18.20 -8.13
N SER A 374 -10.09 17.32 -9.07
CA SER A 374 -9.18 16.40 -9.76
C SER A 374 -8.88 17.01 -11.13
N ASP A 375 -7.61 17.01 -11.50
CA ASP A 375 -6.92 18.02 -12.30
C ASP A 375 -7.12 17.95 -13.83
N GLY A 376 -8.25 18.46 -14.32
CA GLY A 376 -8.34 18.85 -15.74
C GLY A 376 -9.46 19.79 -16.19
N GLY A 377 -10.42 20.12 -15.33
CA GLY A 377 -11.53 21.02 -15.66
C GLY A 377 -12.42 21.28 -14.45
N ASP A 378 -13.44 22.12 -14.58
CA ASP A 378 -14.26 22.59 -13.45
C ASP A 378 -15.01 21.44 -12.76
N MET A 379 -14.40 20.94 -11.68
CA MET A 379 -14.97 20.06 -10.68
C MET A 379 -15.22 20.88 -9.41
N MET A 380 -16.49 21.06 -9.06
CA MET A 380 -16.95 21.45 -7.72
C MET A 380 -17.91 20.35 -7.28
N GLU A 381 -17.41 19.38 -6.53
CA GLU A 381 -18.22 18.22 -6.15
C GLU A 381 -19.21 18.51 -5.02
N ARG A 382 -18.91 19.55 -4.22
CA ARG A 382 -19.72 20.03 -3.11
C ARG A 382 -19.66 21.56 -3.05
N PRO A 383 -20.57 22.22 -2.32
CA PRO A 383 -20.66 23.68 -2.28
C PRO A 383 -19.32 24.37 -1.97
N LYS A 384 -19.08 25.56 -2.55
CA LYS A 384 -17.84 26.35 -2.37
C LYS A 384 -17.54 26.72 -0.91
N ASP A 385 -18.51 26.55 -0.03
CA ASP A 385 -18.45 26.78 1.42
C ASP A 385 -17.95 25.56 2.23
N VAL A 386 -17.86 24.35 1.63
CA VAL A 386 -17.30 23.19 2.33
C VAL A 386 -15.77 23.25 2.33
N VAL A 387 -15.19 23.45 3.52
CA VAL A 387 -13.74 23.59 3.74
C VAL A 387 -13.17 22.28 4.32
N ALA A 388 -12.64 21.40 3.46
CA ALA A 388 -12.30 20.03 3.84
C ALA A 388 -11.00 19.50 3.21
N ARG A 389 -10.18 20.34 2.59
CA ARG A 389 -8.85 19.95 2.11
C ARG A 389 -7.79 20.64 2.95
N PHE A 390 -6.78 19.91 3.44
CA PHE A 390 -5.63 20.58 4.03
C PHE A 390 -4.68 21.07 2.94
N ALA A 391 -3.95 22.14 3.19
CA ALA A 391 -2.76 22.52 2.45
C ALA A 391 -1.68 22.96 3.43
N TYR A 392 -0.42 22.95 3.00
CA TYR A 392 0.64 23.58 3.80
C TYR A 392 0.36 25.07 3.91
N ALA A 393 0.46 25.59 5.14
CA ALA A 393 0.29 27.00 5.46
C ALA A 393 1.31 27.90 4.76
#